data_AF-A0A0P8A8X4-F1
#
_entry.id   AF-A0A0P8A8X4-F1
#
_cell.length_a   1.000
_cell.length_b   1.000
_cell.length_c   1.000
_cell.angle_alpha   90.00
_cell.angle_beta   90.00
_cell.angle_gamma   90.00
#
_symmetry.space_group_name_H-M   'P 1'
#
loop_
_entity.id
_entity.type
_entity.pdbx_description
1 polymer ?
#
loop_
_entity_poly.entity_id
_entity_poly.type
_entity_poly.pdbx_seq_one_letter_code
_entity_poly.pdbx_strand_id
1 'polypeptide(L)' 'MVLSQRFTEAFVWATELHNTQVRKGSGAPYIAHLLGVTSEALEYGATEDEAIAALLHDAIENGLSFGAPRLSGGQTL' A
#
# COMPACT_ATOMS: atom_id res chain seq x y z
N MET A 1 -16.43 -5.52 -14.42
CA MET A 1 -17.04 -5.23 -13.10
C MET A 1 -17.10 -3.73 -12.91
N VAL A 2 -18.13 -3.19 -12.26
CA VAL A 2 -18.16 -1.79 -11.81
C VAL A 2 -17.80 -1.79 -10.33
N LEU A 3 -16.80 -1.00 -9.94
CA LEU A 3 -16.37 -0.86 -8.55
C LEU A 3 -17.24 0.19 -7.85
N SER A 4 -17.57 -0.05 -6.58
CA SER A 4 -18.44 0.83 -5.81
C SER A 4 -17.64 1.95 -5.12
N GLN A 5 -18.35 2.78 -4.36
CA GLN A 5 -17.76 3.79 -3.50
C GLN A 5 -16.77 3.19 -2.49
N ARG A 6 -16.97 1.94 -2.06
CA ARG A 6 -16.07 1.24 -1.10
C ARG A 6 -14.65 1.13 -1.64
N PHE A 7 -14.52 0.80 -2.93
CA PHE A 7 -13.22 0.75 -3.58
C PHE A 7 -12.56 2.13 -3.65
N THR A 8 -13.34 3.17 -3.93
CA THR A 8 -12.84 4.56 -3.98
C THR A 8 -12.33 5.00 -2.61
N GLU A 9 -13.05 4.70 -1.55
CA GLU A 9 -12.65 4.99 -0.17
C GLU A 9 -11.36 4.24 0.22
N ALA A 10 -11.28 2.94 -0.12
CA ALA A 10 -10.07 2.15 0.10
C ALA A 10 -8.86 2.72 -0.66
N PHE A 11 -9.07 3.19 -1.89
CA PHE A 11 -8.03 3.81 -2.71
C PHE A 11 -7.52 5.11 -2.11
N VAL A 12 -8.41 6.02 -1.73
CA VAL A 12 -8.03 7.27 -1.06
C VAL A 12 -7.23 6.94 0.21
N TRP A 13 -7.74 6.04 1.03
CA TRP A 13 -7.07 5.66 2.28
C TRP A 13 -5.68 5.05 2.05
N ALA A 14 -5.52 4.15 1.07
CA ALA A 14 -4.22 3.58 0.70
C ALA A 14 -3.24 4.66 0.21
N THR A 15 -3.70 5.61 -0.61
CA THR A 15 -2.85 6.71 -1.10
C THR A 15 -2.38 7.63 0.03
N GLU A 16 -3.26 7.91 1.00
CA GLU A 16 -2.92 8.73 2.17
C GLU A 16 -1.94 8.01 3.09
N LEU A 17 -2.18 6.73 3.38
CA LEU A 17 -1.34 5.92 4.25
C LEU A 17 0.10 5.80 3.72
N HIS A 18 0.26 5.66 2.41
CA HIS A 18 1.55 5.42 1.77
C HIS A 18 2.15 6.68 1.11
N ASN A 19 1.62 7.89 1.41
CA ASN A 19 1.98 9.13 0.72
C ASN A 19 3.46 9.53 0.81
N THR A 20 4.17 9.05 1.83
CA THR A 20 5.59 9.32 2.09
C THR A 20 6.47 8.08 1.91
N GLN A 21 5.87 6.96 1.53
CA GLN A 21 6.58 5.69 1.40
C GLN A 21 7.10 5.48 -0.02
N VAL A 22 8.34 5.01 -0.10
CA VAL A 22 9.00 4.65 -1.36
C VAL A 22 9.49 3.20 -1.28
N ARG A 23 9.53 2.53 -2.44
CA ARG A 23 10.05 1.16 -2.54
C ARG A 23 11.56 1.14 -2.37
N LYS A 24 12.04 0.20 -1.56
CA LYS A 24 13.48 -0.10 -1.46
C LYS A 24 14.00 -0.57 -2.83
N GLY A 25 15.17 -0.11 -3.23
CA GLY A 25 15.81 -0.45 -4.51
C GLY A 25 15.41 0.46 -5.66
N SER A 26 14.12 0.57 -5.99
CA SER A 26 13.67 1.37 -7.15
C SER A 26 13.43 2.85 -6.83
N GLY A 27 13.11 3.20 -5.59
CA GLY A 27 12.73 4.57 -5.20
C GLY A 27 11.35 5.02 -5.69
N ALA A 28 10.60 4.16 -6.40
CA ALA A 28 9.26 4.47 -6.85
C ALA A 28 8.29 4.65 -5.66
N PRO A 29 7.24 5.48 -5.78
CA PRO A 29 6.19 5.59 -4.77
C PRO A 29 5.59 4.22 -4.43
N TYR A 30 5.39 3.92 -3.15
CA TYR A 30 4.92 2.60 -2.71
C TYR A 30 3.55 2.24 -3.29
N ILE A 31 2.67 3.24 -3.45
CA ILE A 31 1.34 3.07 -4.04
C ILE A 31 1.37 2.42 -5.43
N ALA A 32 2.47 2.58 -6.19
CA ALA A 32 2.62 1.93 -7.49
C ALA A 32 2.64 0.41 -7.38
N HIS A 33 3.19 -0.15 -6.29
CA HIS A 33 3.14 -1.58 -6.03
C HIS A 33 1.71 -2.05 -5.78
N LEU A 34 0.98 -1.36 -4.90
CA LEU A 34 -0.39 -1.72 -4.54
C LEU A 34 -1.31 -1.66 -5.76
N LEU A 35 -1.18 -0.60 -6.57
CA LEU A 35 -1.90 -0.47 -7.84
C LEU A 35 -1.58 -1.60 -8.82
N GLY A 36 -0.32 -2.05 -8.91
CA GLY A 36 0.07 -3.18 -9.74
C GLY A 36 -0.62 -4.48 -9.30
N VAL A 37 -0.56 -4.80 -8.01
CA VAL A 37 -1.20 -6.01 -7.45
C VAL A 37 -2.71 -5.96 -7.61
N THR A 38 -3.35 -4.81 -7.38
CA THR A 38 -4.80 -4.63 -7.59
C THR A 38 -5.18 -4.78 -9.06
N SER A 39 -4.37 -4.25 -9.99
CA SER A 39 -4.58 -4.42 -11.42
C SER A 39 -4.56 -5.89 -11.82
N GLU A 40 -3.53 -6.63 -11.39
CA GLU A 40 -3.43 -8.06 -11.64
C GLU A 40 -4.64 -8.81 -11.08
N ALA A 41 -5.01 -8.56 -9.82
CA ALA A 41 -6.17 -9.21 -9.20
C ALA A 41 -7.46 -9.01 -10.03
N LEU A 42 -7.73 -7.77 -10.46
CA LEU A 42 -8.90 -7.45 -11.28
C LEU A 42 -8.86 -8.13 -12.65
N GLU A 43 -7.68 -8.24 -13.27
CA GLU A 43 -7.51 -8.95 -14.56
C GLU A 43 -7.76 -10.46 -14.44
N TYR A 44 -7.43 -11.06 -13.30
CA TYR A 44 -7.67 -12.48 -13.02
C TYR A 44 -9.03 -12.77 -12.38
N GLY A 45 -9.98 -11.83 -12.44
CA GLY A 45 -11.38 -12.05 -12.08
C GLY A 45 -11.70 -11.87 -10.60
N ALA A 46 -10.86 -11.14 -9.85
CA ALA A 46 -11.15 -10.80 -8.46
C ALA A 46 -12.49 -10.07 -8.30
N THR A 47 -13.14 -10.37 -7.20
CA THR A 47 -14.29 -9.63 -6.67
C THR A 47 -13.85 -8.26 -6.14
N GLU A 48 -14.81 -7.36 -5.90
CA GLU A 48 -14.51 -6.06 -5.31
C GLU A 48 -13.82 -6.20 -3.94
N ASP A 49 -14.26 -7.14 -3.09
CA ASP A 49 -13.65 -7.37 -1.78
C ASP A 49 -12.20 -7.87 -1.91
N GLU A 50 -11.92 -8.74 -2.88
CA GLU A 50 -10.56 -9.22 -3.17
C GLU A 50 -9.68 -8.10 -3.75
N ALA A 51 -10.22 -7.23 -4.60
CA ALA A 51 -9.50 -6.07 -5.12
C ALA A 51 -9.17 -5.06 -4.01
N ILE A 52 -10.10 -4.82 -3.09
CA ILE A 52 -9.87 -4.00 -1.89
C ILE A 52 -8.81 -4.66 -0.99
N ALA A 53 -8.88 -5.97 -0.77
CA ALA A 53 -7.88 -6.70 0.01
C ALA A 53 -6.49 -6.58 -0.62
N ALA A 54 -6.38 -6.76 -1.95
CA ALA A 54 -5.15 -6.57 -2.70
C ALA A 54 -4.59 -5.15 -2.57
N LEU A 55 -5.46 -4.14 -2.63
CA LEU A 55 -5.08 -2.73 -2.49
C LEU A 55 -4.58 -2.38 -1.09
N LEU A 56 -5.13 -3.03 -0.06
CA LEU A 56 -4.86 -2.72 1.35
C LEU A 56 -3.91 -3.71 2.04
N HIS A 57 -3.36 -4.68 1.31
CA HIS A 57 -2.64 -5.81 1.93
C HIS A 57 -1.45 -5.40 2.81
N ASP A 58 -0.76 -4.30 2.44
CA ASP A 58 0.39 -3.76 3.19
C ASP A 58 0.05 -2.61 4.13
N ALA A 59 -1.24 -2.32 4.33
CA ALA A 59 -1.66 -1.24 5.21
C ALA A 59 -1.35 -1.55 6.68
N ILE A 60 -1.46 -2.82 7.09
CA ILE A 60 -1.21 -3.26 8.47
C ILE A 60 0.29 -3.24 8.80
N GLU A 61 1.14 -3.64 7.84
CA GLU A 61 2.59 -3.70 8.05
C GLU A 61 3.21 -2.32 8.33
N ASN A 62 2.62 -1.25 7.77
CA ASN A 62 3.13 0.11 7.91
C ASN A 62 2.40 0.93 8.99
N GLY A 63 1.14 0.60 9.32
CA GLY A 63 0.42 1.20 10.45
C GLY A 63 1.08 0.95 11.82
N LEU A 64 1.84 -0.14 11.95
CA LEU A 64 2.62 -0.47 13.16
C LEU A 64 3.97 0.25 13.24
N SER A 65 4.40 0.97 12.20
CA SER A 65 5.63 1.79 12.24
C SER A 65 5.41 3.20 12.81
N PHE A 66 4.20 3.53 13.28
CA PHE A 66 3.83 4.82 13.88
C PHE A 66 4.26 4.95 15.36
N GLY A 67 5.42 4.39 15.75
CA GLY A 67 5.88 4.41 17.14
C GLY A 67 7.36 4.11 17.42
N ALA A 68 8.17 3.73 16.43
CA ALA A 68 9.60 3.55 16.63
C ALA A 68 10.35 4.64 15.86
N PRO A 69 11.04 5.57 16.54
CA PRO A 69 12.04 6.41 15.89
C PRO A 69 13.03 5.47 15.20
N ARG A 70 13.15 5.56 13.87
CA ARG A 70 14.28 4.94 13.18
C ARG A 70 15.52 5.67 13.65
N LEU A 71 16.20 5.12 14.66
CA LEU A 71 17.52 5.56 15.06
C LEU A 71 18.43 5.40 13.85
N SER A 72 18.72 6.53 13.24
CA SER A 72 19.65 6.65 12.13
C SER A 72 21.05 6.62 12.73
N GLY A 73 21.81 5.58 12.39
CA GLY A 73 23.29 5.57 12.39
C GLY A 73 24.00 6.06 13.66
N GLY A 74 24.19 5.18 14.63
CA GLY A 74 25.29 5.29 15.59
C GLY A 74 26.44 4.42 15.11
N GLN A 75 27.49 5.04 14.58
CA GLN A 75 28.75 4.36 14.29
C GLN A 75 29.31 3.73 15.57
N THR A 76 29.82 2.52 15.40
CA THR A 76 30.75 1.84 16.30
C THR A 76 31.88 2.79 16.70
N LEU A 77 32.07 2.97 18.01
CA LEU A 77 33.36 3.25 18.62
C LEU A 77 33.60 2.19 19.70
#